data_AF-A0A6H1N470-F1
#
_entry.id   AF-A0A6H1N470-F1
#
_cell.length_a   1.000
_cell.length_b   1.000
_cell.length_c   1.000
_cell.angle_alpha   90.00
_cell.angle_beta   90.00
_cell.angle_gamma   90.00
#
_symmetry.space_group_name_H-M   'P 1'
#
loop_
_entity.id
_entity.type
_entity.pdbx_description
1 polymer ?
#
loop_
_entity_poly.entity_id
_entity_poly.type
_entity_poly.pdbx_seq_one_letter_code
_entity_poly.pdbx_strand_id
1 'polypeptide(L)'
;MNPSRFFAGLYISFWIPTAVLTAALAIKLPSILKLWKDPLLRAVGGLLVLACGVFVFAAPATIAWTNRVTGVPNIAAPLVYSLITAFCGACLLMITAWRNGISDRSGATRRATRWVVTVYASVIVALWVLFALADVPVERIRDLDTYYANTPFMREEIVLYLLAHTAAALITSKLIWNWIRTGGLDVWLRGGLKFLGVGYAMNLLYDGSKFSAVVARWTGHDLDWLSTGLAPPVASLSAILIAVGFILPHTGQYLRRRVRTRLGHWHLRPLYRLMGTVTGGGRVPFRLRATPELRLTRRETFIRDALLHLSRFIDEDLRRKAYDAALGLGFESGRAGALAHAVTIQDAIATRQRTRQDDAAASLHTPDTENLLAEIDAVSRALRHPADIRAVREAAAVAAQSVPASP
;
A
#
# COMPACT_ATOMS: atom_id res chain seq x y z
N MET A 1 -33.31 -6.96 -29.01
CA MET A 1 -32.94 -7.67 -27.76
C MET A 1 -33.13 -6.70 -26.60
N ASN A 2 -33.93 -7.04 -25.60
CA ASN A 2 -34.25 -6.14 -24.50
C ASN A 2 -33.03 -6.06 -23.56
N PRO A 3 -32.30 -4.93 -23.46
CA PRO A 3 -31.07 -4.82 -22.66
C PRO A 3 -31.30 -5.15 -21.17
N SER A 4 -32.55 -5.01 -20.72
CA SER A 4 -33.03 -5.44 -19.41
C SER A 4 -32.78 -6.90 -19.07
N ARG A 5 -32.89 -7.84 -20.03
CA ARG A 5 -32.66 -9.27 -19.77
C ARG A 5 -31.18 -9.64 -19.65
N PHE A 6 -30.29 -8.95 -20.35
CA PHE A 6 -28.85 -9.22 -20.28
C PHE A 6 -28.25 -8.77 -18.94
N PHE A 7 -28.70 -7.62 -18.44
CA PHE A 7 -28.24 -7.10 -17.14
C PHE A 7 -29.00 -7.64 -15.93
N ALA A 8 -30.21 -8.20 -16.11
CA ALA A 8 -30.86 -8.99 -15.06
C ALA A 8 -30.03 -10.23 -14.67
N GLY A 9 -29.23 -10.79 -15.59
CA GLY A 9 -28.25 -11.84 -15.31
C GLY A 9 -26.97 -11.34 -14.62
N LEU A 10 -26.70 -10.03 -14.66
CA LEU A 10 -25.61 -9.33 -13.95
C LEU A 10 -26.10 -8.72 -12.64
N TYR A 11 -27.06 -9.36 -11.95
CA TYR A 11 -27.43 -9.00 -10.59
C TYR A 11 -26.23 -9.33 -9.67
N ILE A 12 -25.23 -8.44 -9.67
CA ILE A 12 -24.16 -8.43 -8.67
C ILE A 12 -24.87 -8.12 -7.37
N SER A 13 -25.21 -9.19 -6.65
CA SER A 13 -25.82 -9.11 -5.34
C SER A 13 -25.06 -8.06 -4.53
N PHE A 14 -25.75 -7.09 -3.93
CA PHE A 14 -25.16 -6.05 -3.07
C PHE A 14 -24.23 -6.63 -1.99
N TRP A 15 -24.42 -7.91 -1.68
CA TRP A 15 -23.56 -8.73 -0.82
C TRP A 15 -22.14 -8.92 -1.34
N ILE A 16 -21.87 -8.95 -2.65
CA ILE A 16 -20.53 -9.15 -3.21
C ILE A 16 -19.65 -7.90 -2.95
N PRO A 17 -20.05 -6.67 -3.32
CA PRO A 17 -19.31 -5.46 -2.96
C PRO A 17 -19.19 -5.31 -1.44
N THR A 18 -20.27 -5.60 -0.70
CA THR A 18 -20.25 -5.55 0.77
C THR A 18 -19.23 -6.53 1.34
N ALA A 19 -19.18 -7.77 0.85
CA ALA A 19 -18.22 -8.78 1.29
C ALA A 19 -16.79 -8.40 0.90
N VAL A 20 -16.57 -7.85 -0.30
CA VAL A 20 -15.25 -7.39 -0.75
C VAL A 20 -14.77 -6.20 0.07
N LEU A 21 -15.64 -5.20 0.32
CA LEU A 21 -15.34 -4.05 1.16
C LEU A 21 -15.13 -4.45 2.62
N THR A 22 -15.93 -5.39 3.13
CA THR A 22 -15.77 -5.93 4.49
C THR A 22 -14.50 -6.75 4.62
N ALA A 23 -14.14 -7.55 3.62
CA ALA A 23 -12.87 -8.27 3.58
C ALA A 23 -11.68 -7.30 3.49
N ALA A 24 -11.78 -6.26 2.65
CA ALA A 24 -10.78 -5.20 2.58
C ALA A 24 -10.62 -4.47 3.92
N LEU A 25 -11.74 -4.14 4.57
CA LEU A 25 -11.76 -3.54 5.91
C LEU A 25 -11.12 -4.49 6.92
N ALA A 26 -11.50 -5.77 6.94
CA ALA A 26 -10.94 -6.78 7.85
C ALA A 26 -9.44 -7.01 7.63
N ILE A 27 -8.96 -6.99 6.38
CA ILE A 27 -7.54 -7.09 6.05
C ILE A 27 -6.78 -5.85 6.53
N LYS A 28 -7.36 -4.64 6.39
CA LYS A 28 -6.73 -3.40 6.86
C LYS A 28 -6.93 -3.16 8.36
N LEU A 29 -7.91 -3.76 9.01
CA LEU A 29 -8.27 -3.50 10.41
C LEU A 29 -7.09 -3.67 11.38
N PRO A 30 -6.25 -4.72 11.29
CA PRO A 30 -5.08 -4.85 12.17
C PRO A 30 -4.05 -3.75 11.95
N SER A 31 -3.90 -3.26 10.72
CA SER A 31 -2.98 -2.16 10.39
C SER A 31 -3.54 -0.81 10.82
N ILE A 32 -4.86 -0.62 10.68
CA ILE A 32 -5.58 0.57 11.17
C ILE A 32 -5.50 0.63 12.69
N LEU A 33 -5.76 -0.47 13.40
CA LEU A 33 -5.69 -0.53 14.86
C LEU A 33 -4.25 -0.33 15.37
N LYS A 34 -3.26 -0.93 14.71
CA LYS A 34 -1.85 -0.85 15.13
C LYS A 34 -1.20 0.51 14.82
N LEU A 35 -1.65 1.20 13.77
CA LEU A 35 -1.18 2.53 13.38
C LEU A 35 -2.28 3.60 13.52
N TRP A 36 -3.18 3.46 14.50
CA TRP A 36 -4.31 4.37 14.70
C TRP A 36 -3.87 5.82 14.99
N LYS A 37 -2.60 6.00 15.37
CA LYS A 37 -1.95 7.30 15.55
C LYS A 37 -1.62 8.00 14.23
N ASP A 38 -1.62 7.31 13.09
CA ASP A 38 -1.39 7.91 11.77
C ASP A 38 -2.71 8.51 11.24
N PRO A 39 -2.80 9.85 11.09
CA PRO A 39 -4.00 10.53 10.62
C PRO A 39 -4.51 10.00 9.28
N LEU A 40 -3.61 9.54 8.41
CA LEU A 40 -3.92 9.04 7.08
C LEU A 40 -4.66 7.71 7.13
N LEU A 41 -4.17 6.77 7.93
CA LEU A 41 -4.78 5.45 8.07
C LEU A 41 -6.14 5.52 8.75
N ARG A 42 -6.30 6.44 9.71
CA ARG A 42 -7.59 6.72 10.33
C ARG A 42 -8.60 7.25 9.31
N ALA A 43 -8.21 8.21 8.48
CA ALA A 43 -9.07 8.78 7.46
C ALA A 43 -9.49 7.72 6.43
N VAL A 44 -8.55 6.86 5.99
CA VAL A 44 -8.84 5.78 5.02
C VAL A 44 -9.76 4.73 5.64
N GLY A 45 -9.53 4.37 6.91
CA GLY A 45 -10.40 3.46 7.65
C GLY A 45 -11.82 4.01 7.81
N GLY A 46 -11.96 5.30 8.16
CA GLY A 46 -13.25 5.97 8.24
C GLY A 46 -13.99 5.98 6.91
N LEU A 47 -13.27 6.22 5.80
CA LEU A 47 -13.84 6.20 4.46
C LEU A 47 -14.34 4.80 4.06
N LEU A 48 -13.59 3.74 4.39
CA LEU A 48 -14.00 2.35 4.18
C LEU A 48 -15.25 2.00 5.00
N VAL A 49 -15.30 2.39 6.27
CA VAL A 49 -16.47 2.17 7.14
C VAL A 49 -17.70 2.88 6.58
N LEU A 50 -17.54 4.13 6.14
CA LEU A 50 -18.63 4.91 5.56
C LEU A 50 -19.12 4.30 4.24
N ALA A 51 -18.20 3.83 3.38
CA ALA A 51 -18.55 3.09 2.17
C ALA A 51 -19.33 1.80 2.48
N CYS A 52 -18.86 0.99 3.44
CA CYS A 52 -19.60 -0.20 3.90
C CYS A 52 -20.99 0.19 4.40
N GLY A 53 -21.10 1.28 5.17
CA GLY A 53 -22.37 1.84 5.63
C GLY A 53 -23.31 2.13 4.47
N VAL A 54 -22.86 2.85 3.45
CA VAL A 54 -23.66 3.14 2.24
C VAL A 54 -24.22 1.85 1.63
N PHE A 55 -23.41 0.81 1.42
CA PHE A 55 -23.90 -0.45 0.84
C PHE A 55 -24.89 -1.20 1.74
N VAL A 56 -24.66 -1.21 3.06
CA VAL A 56 -25.55 -1.87 4.02
C VAL A 56 -26.89 -1.15 4.09
N PHE A 57 -26.90 0.18 4.18
CA PHE A 57 -28.13 0.98 4.27
C PHE A 57 -28.86 1.09 2.92
N ALA A 58 -28.15 1.05 1.79
CA ALA A 58 -28.76 1.04 0.46
C ALA A 58 -29.30 -0.34 0.05
N ALA A 59 -29.06 -1.40 0.83
CA ALA A 59 -29.60 -2.72 0.53
C ALA A 59 -31.14 -2.72 0.64
N PRO A 60 -31.89 -3.28 -0.34
CA PRO A 60 -33.36 -3.28 -0.32
C PRO A 60 -33.97 -3.83 0.97
N ALA A 61 -33.33 -4.84 1.58
CA ALA A 61 -33.78 -5.41 2.86
C ALA A 61 -33.65 -4.42 4.02
N THR A 62 -32.55 -3.66 4.07
CA THR A 62 -32.31 -2.64 5.10
C THR A 62 -33.20 -1.43 4.91
N ILE A 63 -33.44 -1.00 3.66
CA ILE A 63 -34.40 0.06 3.32
C ILE A 63 -35.79 -0.31 3.85
N ALA A 64 -36.29 -1.49 3.49
CA ALA A 64 -37.60 -1.96 3.93
C ALA A 64 -37.68 -2.13 5.45
N TRP A 65 -36.61 -2.60 6.09
CA TRP A 65 -36.55 -2.71 7.55
C TRP A 65 -36.59 -1.32 8.22
N THR A 66 -35.83 -0.36 7.71
CA THR A 66 -35.77 0.99 8.25
C THR A 66 -37.13 1.67 8.17
N ASN A 67 -37.80 1.61 7.02
CA ASN A 67 -39.15 2.17 6.85
C ASN A 67 -40.18 1.52 7.79
N ARG A 68 -40.10 0.20 8.00
CA ARG A 68 -41.00 -0.50 8.94
C ARG A 68 -40.78 -0.10 10.40
N VAL A 69 -39.53 0.07 10.82
CA VAL A 69 -39.19 0.38 12.22
C VAL A 69 -39.56 1.82 12.57
N THR A 70 -39.35 2.76 11.64
CA THR A 70 -39.72 4.17 11.85
C THR A 70 -41.21 4.43 11.66
N GLY A 71 -41.91 3.54 10.94
CA GLY A 71 -43.31 3.72 10.56
C GLY A 71 -43.54 4.79 9.49
N VAL A 72 -42.46 5.37 8.94
CA VAL A 72 -42.53 6.42 7.92
C VAL A 72 -42.10 5.82 6.58
N PRO A 73 -42.97 5.81 5.56
CA PRO A 73 -42.61 5.29 4.24
C PRO A 73 -41.44 6.11 3.66
N ASN A 74 -40.50 5.42 3.01
CA ASN A 74 -39.36 6.02 2.30
C ASN A 74 -38.33 6.80 3.14
N ILE A 75 -38.40 6.80 4.48
CA ILE A 75 -37.43 7.53 5.32
C ILE A 75 -35.98 7.03 5.17
N ALA A 76 -35.80 5.82 4.66
CA ALA A 76 -34.48 5.32 4.30
C ALA A 76 -33.82 6.13 3.17
N ALA A 77 -34.57 6.83 2.32
CA ALA A 77 -34.05 7.62 1.21
C ALA A 77 -33.14 8.77 1.68
N PRO A 78 -33.61 9.74 2.52
CA PRO A 78 -32.76 10.82 3.00
C PRO A 78 -31.58 10.30 3.83
N LEU A 79 -31.73 9.16 4.53
CA LEU A 79 -30.64 8.52 5.28
C LEU A 79 -29.54 7.99 4.35
N VAL A 80 -29.91 7.25 3.30
CA VAL A 80 -28.96 6.72 2.32
C VAL A 80 -28.30 7.86 1.55
N TYR A 81 -29.06 8.85 1.09
CA TYR A 81 -28.50 10.03 0.41
C TYR A 81 -27.54 10.79 1.34
N SER A 82 -27.88 10.97 2.61
CA SER A 82 -26.98 11.59 3.60
C SER A 82 -25.67 10.84 3.75
N LEU A 83 -25.70 9.50 3.81
CA LEU A 83 -24.49 8.68 3.88
C LEU A 83 -23.63 8.82 2.62
N ILE A 84 -24.24 8.84 1.44
CA ILE A 84 -23.52 9.03 0.17
C ILE A 84 -22.91 10.43 0.10
N THR A 85 -23.68 11.47 0.46
CA THR A 85 -23.21 12.86 0.53
C THR A 85 -22.07 13.01 1.52
N ALA A 86 -22.17 12.40 2.71
CA ALA A 86 -21.09 12.38 3.69
C ALA A 86 -19.85 11.66 3.15
N PHE A 87 -20.02 10.56 2.42
CA PHE A 87 -18.93 9.83 1.78
C PHE A 87 -18.21 10.68 0.72
N CYS A 88 -18.96 11.37 -0.13
CA CYS A 88 -18.42 12.34 -1.07
C CYS A 88 -17.62 13.45 -0.39
N GLY A 89 -18.17 14.04 0.67
CA GLY A 89 -17.47 15.06 1.47
C GLY A 89 -16.17 14.51 2.07
N ALA A 90 -16.20 13.32 2.66
CA ALA A 90 -15.02 12.67 3.22
C ALA A 90 -13.95 12.37 2.16
N CYS A 91 -14.33 11.92 0.97
CA CYS A 91 -13.43 11.74 -0.17
C CYS A 91 -12.75 13.06 -0.56
N LEU A 92 -13.50 14.15 -0.70
CA LEU A 92 -12.95 15.47 -1.04
C LEU A 92 -12.00 15.97 0.03
N LEU A 93 -12.33 15.80 1.30
CA LEU A 93 -11.48 16.17 2.42
C LEU A 93 -10.17 15.38 2.43
N MET A 94 -10.24 14.07 2.20
CA MET A 94 -9.07 13.21 2.07
C MET A 94 -8.14 13.71 0.96
N ILE A 95 -8.71 13.95 -0.21
CA ILE A 95 -7.97 14.35 -1.39
C ILE A 95 -7.35 15.74 -1.22
N THR A 96 -8.06 16.65 -0.57
CA THR A 96 -7.54 17.98 -0.22
C THR A 96 -6.37 17.87 0.76
N ALA A 97 -6.49 16.99 1.77
CA ALA A 97 -5.41 16.72 2.72
C ALA A 97 -4.19 16.09 2.04
N TRP A 98 -4.38 15.25 1.02
CA TRP A 98 -3.28 14.68 0.23
C TRP A 98 -2.62 15.73 -0.66
N ARG A 99 -3.41 16.60 -1.30
CA ARG A 99 -2.91 17.64 -2.21
C ARG A 99 -1.96 18.60 -1.52
N ASN A 100 -2.36 19.11 -0.36
CA ASN A 100 -1.62 20.16 0.33
C ASN A 100 -0.59 19.60 1.32
N GLY A 101 -0.62 18.28 1.57
CA GLY A 101 0.22 17.60 2.54
C GLY A 101 -0.45 17.55 3.92
N ILE A 102 -0.35 16.39 4.59
CA ILE A 102 -1.02 16.11 5.87
C ILE A 102 -0.57 17.07 6.99
N SER A 103 0.63 17.65 6.86
CA SER A 103 1.22 18.58 7.82
C SER A 103 0.98 20.06 7.46
N ASP A 104 0.47 20.36 6.26
CA ASP A 104 0.21 21.74 5.87
C ASP A 104 -1.07 22.24 6.54
N ARG A 105 -0.89 23.07 7.55
CA ARG A 105 -1.97 23.74 8.29
C ARG A 105 -2.21 25.17 7.80
N SER A 106 -1.83 25.47 6.55
CA SER A 106 -2.07 26.78 5.95
C SER A 106 -3.55 27.22 6.08
N GLY A 107 -3.76 28.53 6.26
CA GLY A 107 -5.11 29.10 6.41
C GLY A 107 -6.02 28.80 5.22
N ALA A 108 -5.44 28.66 4.02
CA ALA A 108 -6.15 28.26 2.81
C ALA A 108 -6.69 26.82 2.89
N THR A 109 -5.90 25.85 3.35
CA THR A 109 -6.34 24.46 3.54
C THR A 109 -7.45 24.36 4.57
N ARG A 110 -7.33 25.04 5.71
CA ARG A 110 -8.40 25.10 6.74
C ARG A 110 -9.69 25.70 6.20
N ARG A 111 -9.59 26.77 5.40
CA ARG A 111 -10.74 27.40 4.76
C ARG A 111 -11.41 26.45 3.77
N ALA A 112 -10.64 25.79 2.89
CA ALA A 112 -11.17 24.81 1.95
C ALA A 112 -11.85 23.63 2.66
N THR A 113 -11.23 23.07 3.71
CA THR A 113 -11.83 22.01 4.54
C THR A 113 -13.15 22.46 5.15
N ARG A 114 -13.20 23.65 5.76
CA ARG A 114 -14.44 24.19 6.34
C ARG A 114 -15.51 24.38 5.27
N TRP A 115 -15.15 24.92 4.10
CA TRP A 115 -16.09 25.06 2.99
C TRP A 115 -16.69 23.73 2.55
N VAL A 116 -15.86 22.69 2.36
CA VAL A 116 -16.37 21.35 2.02
C VAL A 116 -17.30 20.83 3.12
N VAL A 117 -16.90 20.93 4.39
CA VAL A 117 -17.75 20.47 5.50
C VAL A 117 -19.08 21.24 5.54
N THR A 118 -19.05 22.57 5.45
CA THR A 118 -20.25 23.40 5.50
C THR A 118 -21.18 23.10 4.32
N VAL A 119 -20.66 22.99 3.09
CA VAL A 119 -21.47 22.70 1.91
C VAL A 119 -22.12 21.32 2.03
N TYR A 120 -21.35 20.26 2.30
CA TYR A 120 -21.90 18.91 2.36
C TYR A 120 -22.81 18.71 3.58
N ALA A 121 -22.54 19.35 4.72
CA ALA A 121 -23.45 19.35 5.87
C ALA A 121 -24.76 20.10 5.55
N SER A 122 -24.68 21.24 4.83
CA SER A 122 -25.88 21.98 4.43
C SER A 122 -26.74 21.20 3.44
N VAL A 123 -26.12 20.43 2.52
CA VAL A 123 -26.83 19.51 1.63
C VAL A 123 -27.55 18.44 2.44
N ILE A 124 -26.89 17.82 3.42
CA ILE A 124 -27.52 16.81 4.30
C ILE A 124 -28.76 17.41 5.00
N VAL A 125 -28.63 18.59 5.60
CA VAL A 125 -29.76 19.26 6.26
C VAL A 125 -30.89 19.53 5.25
N ALA A 126 -30.55 20.02 4.06
CA ALA A 126 -31.53 20.28 3.01
C ALA A 126 -32.26 19.00 2.54
N LEU A 127 -31.56 17.85 2.42
CA LEU A 127 -32.20 16.57 2.09
C LEU A 127 -33.28 16.19 3.11
N TRP A 128 -32.98 16.32 4.41
CA TRP A 128 -33.95 16.02 5.47
C TRP A 128 -35.13 17.00 5.48
N VAL A 129 -34.87 18.29 5.23
CA VAL A 129 -35.93 19.31 5.13
C VAL A 129 -36.84 19.06 3.93
N LEU A 130 -36.26 18.77 2.76
CA LEU A 130 -37.02 18.46 1.55
C LEU A 130 -37.87 17.20 1.73
N PHE A 131 -37.30 16.15 2.32
CA PHE A 131 -38.05 14.94 2.65
C PHE A 131 -39.23 15.21 3.60
N ALA A 132 -39.03 16.04 4.62
CA ALA A 132 -40.09 16.39 5.57
C ALA A 132 -41.23 17.22 4.95
N LEU A 133 -40.96 17.92 3.85
CA LEU A 133 -41.95 18.70 3.10
C LEU A 133 -42.60 17.90 1.96
N ALA A 134 -42.00 16.78 1.57
CA ALA A 134 -42.48 15.96 0.46
C ALA A 134 -43.65 15.08 0.89
N ASP A 135 -44.66 14.97 0.01
CA ASP A 135 -45.77 14.03 0.18
C ASP A 135 -45.45 12.70 -0.52
N VAL A 136 -45.01 11.70 0.27
CA VAL A 136 -44.40 10.46 -0.22
C VAL A 136 -45.11 9.20 0.33
N PRO A 137 -46.44 9.05 0.18
CA PRO A 137 -47.22 8.06 0.92
C PRO A 137 -47.00 6.61 0.46
N VAL A 138 -46.57 6.40 -0.79
CA VAL A 138 -46.34 5.07 -1.36
C VAL A 138 -44.88 4.66 -1.14
N GLU A 139 -44.65 3.57 -0.42
CA GLU A 139 -43.31 3.01 -0.25
C GLU A 139 -42.73 2.50 -1.59
N ARG A 140 -41.52 2.98 -1.93
CA ARG A 140 -40.78 2.60 -3.13
C ARG A 140 -39.33 2.27 -2.75
N ILE A 141 -38.96 1.00 -2.89
CA ILE A 141 -37.63 0.50 -2.46
C ILE A 141 -36.59 0.57 -3.58
N ARG A 142 -36.99 0.47 -4.85
CA ARG A 142 -36.06 0.34 -6.00
C ARG A 142 -36.18 1.46 -7.03
N ASP A 143 -37.37 2.01 -7.20
CA ASP A 143 -37.79 2.93 -8.25
C ASP A 143 -38.16 4.32 -7.70
N LEU A 144 -37.78 4.63 -6.46
CA LEU A 144 -38.12 5.89 -5.79
C LEU A 144 -37.67 7.13 -6.60
N ASP A 145 -36.44 7.11 -7.11
CA ASP A 145 -35.85 8.21 -7.90
C ASP A 145 -36.63 8.51 -9.19
N THR A 146 -37.28 7.51 -9.80
CA THR A 146 -38.02 7.67 -11.05
C THR A 146 -39.52 7.87 -10.82
N TYR A 147 -40.08 7.20 -9.82
CA TYR A 147 -41.50 7.32 -9.44
C TYR A 147 -41.83 8.70 -8.90
N TYR A 148 -41.02 9.24 -7.98
CA TYR A 148 -41.23 10.56 -7.39
C TYR A 148 -40.52 11.69 -8.14
N ALA A 149 -40.02 11.44 -9.36
CA ALA A 149 -39.31 12.43 -10.16
C ALA A 149 -40.11 13.72 -10.46
N ASN A 150 -41.44 13.63 -10.47
CA ASN A 150 -42.35 14.76 -10.72
C ASN A 150 -43.03 15.30 -9.44
N THR A 151 -42.72 14.72 -8.27
CA THR A 151 -43.35 15.12 -7.01
C THR A 151 -42.58 16.30 -6.39
N PRO A 152 -43.27 17.37 -5.98
CA PRO A 152 -42.61 18.53 -5.37
C PRO A 152 -41.88 18.15 -4.08
N PHE A 153 -40.78 18.86 -3.81
CA PHE A 153 -39.78 18.61 -2.76
C PHE A 153 -38.97 17.32 -2.94
N MET A 154 -39.61 16.21 -3.32
CA MET A 154 -38.92 14.94 -3.58
C MET A 154 -38.05 15.02 -4.85
N ARG A 155 -38.54 15.67 -5.90
CA ARG A 155 -37.77 15.95 -7.12
C ARG A 155 -36.51 16.75 -6.77
N GLU A 156 -36.68 17.82 -6.00
CA GLU A 156 -35.59 18.68 -5.57
C GLU A 156 -34.58 17.90 -4.72
N GLU A 157 -35.04 16.99 -3.85
CA GLU A 157 -34.19 16.10 -3.05
C GLU A 157 -33.32 15.20 -3.94
N ILE A 158 -33.95 14.50 -4.89
CA ILE A 158 -33.26 13.61 -5.84
C ILE A 158 -32.21 14.38 -6.64
N VAL A 159 -32.59 15.54 -7.20
CA VAL A 159 -31.69 16.39 -7.99
C VAL A 159 -30.55 16.94 -7.13
N LEU A 160 -30.84 17.39 -5.91
CA LEU A 160 -29.84 17.94 -5.00
C LEU A 160 -28.78 16.91 -4.64
N TYR A 161 -29.20 15.70 -4.27
CA TYR A 161 -28.31 14.59 -4.00
C TYR A 161 -27.43 14.25 -5.22
N LEU A 162 -28.05 14.09 -6.40
CA LEU A 162 -27.33 13.76 -7.64
C LEU A 162 -26.31 14.84 -7.99
N LEU A 163 -26.69 16.12 -7.92
CA LEU A 163 -25.78 17.24 -8.18
C LEU A 163 -24.60 17.27 -7.19
N ALA A 164 -24.86 17.06 -5.90
CA ALA A 164 -23.81 17.03 -4.88
C ALA A 164 -22.83 15.87 -5.09
N HIS A 165 -23.35 14.70 -5.48
CA HIS A 165 -22.55 13.52 -5.81
C HIS A 165 -21.71 13.74 -7.08
N THR A 166 -22.31 14.24 -8.16
CA THR A 166 -21.62 14.53 -9.43
C THR A 166 -20.56 15.59 -9.26
N ALA A 167 -20.82 16.67 -8.52
CA ALA A 167 -19.81 17.68 -8.23
C ALA A 167 -18.59 17.08 -7.51
N ALA A 168 -18.83 16.23 -6.50
CA ALA A 168 -17.75 15.54 -5.80
C ALA A 168 -16.93 14.63 -6.72
N ALA A 169 -17.63 13.84 -7.55
CA ALA A 169 -17.03 12.89 -8.48
C ALA A 169 -16.21 13.62 -9.57
N LEU A 170 -16.72 14.73 -10.11
CA LEU A 170 -16.03 15.55 -11.11
C LEU A 170 -14.75 16.19 -10.55
N ILE A 171 -14.85 16.84 -9.38
CA ILE A 171 -13.70 17.49 -8.73
C ILE A 171 -12.61 16.44 -8.44
N THR A 172 -13.02 15.31 -7.87
CA THR A 172 -12.13 14.21 -7.52
C THR A 172 -11.47 13.61 -8.76
N SER A 173 -12.27 13.31 -9.80
CA SER A 173 -11.78 12.76 -11.07
C SER A 173 -10.76 13.70 -11.71
N LYS A 174 -11.08 15.00 -11.83
CA LYS A 174 -10.15 16.00 -12.39
C LYS A 174 -8.82 16.04 -11.64
N LEU A 175 -8.86 15.97 -10.31
CA LEU A 175 -7.63 16.00 -9.50
C LEU A 175 -6.80 14.73 -9.68
N ILE A 176 -7.44 13.57 -9.67
CA ILE A 176 -6.80 12.27 -9.92
C ILE A 176 -6.15 12.26 -11.30
N TRP A 177 -6.85 12.72 -12.34
CA TRP A 177 -6.33 12.80 -13.70
C TRP A 177 -5.11 13.71 -13.80
N ASN A 178 -5.13 14.87 -13.15
CA ASN A 178 -3.98 15.77 -13.10
C ASN A 178 -2.77 15.11 -12.43
N TRP A 179 -2.98 14.38 -11.34
CA TRP A 179 -1.92 13.65 -10.66
C TRP A 179 -1.37 12.49 -11.50
N ILE A 180 -2.21 11.73 -12.20
CA ILE A 180 -1.76 10.66 -13.10
C ILE A 180 -0.81 11.19 -14.19
N ARG A 181 -1.10 12.40 -14.72
CA ARG A 181 -0.27 13.07 -15.73
C ARG A 181 1.02 13.67 -15.17
N THR A 182 1.09 13.89 -13.86
CA THR A 182 2.29 14.45 -13.23
C THR A 182 3.37 13.36 -13.16
N GLY A 183 4.56 13.65 -13.70
CA GLY A 183 5.70 12.73 -13.69
C GLY A 183 6.23 12.45 -12.26
N GLY A 184 6.94 11.34 -12.07
CA GLY A 184 7.64 11.02 -10.80
C GLY A 184 6.92 10.08 -9.82
N LEU A 185 5.72 9.58 -10.13
CA LEU A 185 5.00 8.62 -9.29
C LEU A 185 5.53 7.19 -9.45
N ASP A 186 5.72 6.46 -8.33
CA ASP A 186 6.02 5.02 -8.32
C ASP A 186 4.93 4.23 -9.08
N VAL A 187 5.31 3.15 -9.75
CA VAL A 187 4.44 2.31 -10.59
C VAL A 187 3.21 1.81 -9.81
N TRP A 188 3.39 1.45 -8.54
CA TRP A 188 2.30 0.99 -7.66
C TRP A 188 1.33 2.10 -7.28
N LEU A 189 1.85 3.31 -7.03
CA LEU A 189 1.03 4.48 -6.72
C LEU A 189 0.26 4.94 -7.96
N ARG A 190 0.90 4.95 -9.13
CA ARG A 190 0.26 5.21 -10.42
C ARG A 190 -0.81 4.17 -10.73
N GLY A 191 -0.57 2.89 -10.41
CA GLY A 191 -1.56 1.82 -10.52
C GLY A 191 -2.79 2.08 -9.66
N GLY A 192 -2.60 2.34 -8.35
CA GLY A 192 -3.70 2.64 -7.44
C GLY A 192 -4.51 3.88 -7.86
N LEU A 193 -3.82 4.92 -8.33
CA LEU A 193 -4.44 6.15 -8.80
C LEU A 193 -5.25 5.95 -10.10
N LYS A 194 -4.78 5.09 -11.02
CA LYS A 194 -5.56 4.67 -12.20
C LYS A 194 -6.84 3.95 -11.81
N PHE A 195 -6.77 2.99 -10.88
CA PHE A 195 -7.97 2.29 -10.38
C PHE A 195 -8.96 3.26 -9.73
N LEU A 196 -8.46 4.22 -8.96
CA LEU A 196 -9.26 5.28 -8.37
C LEU A 196 -9.94 6.13 -9.47
N GLY A 197 -9.19 6.54 -10.50
CA GLY A 197 -9.72 7.30 -11.63
C GLY A 197 -10.81 6.57 -12.41
N VAL A 198 -10.62 5.27 -12.69
CA VAL A 198 -11.64 4.44 -13.35
C VAL A 198 -12.87 4.28 -12.46
N GLY A 199 -12.71 4.12 -11.15
CA GLY A 199 -13.83 4.08 -10.20
C GLY A 199 -14.64 5.38 -10.22
N TYR A 200 -14.00 6.54 -10.14
CA TYR A 200 -14.72 7.81 -10.23
C TYR A 200 -15.35 8.08 -11.60
N ALA A 201 -14.75 7.61 -12.70
CA ALA A 201 -15.40 7.65 -14.01
C ALA A 201 -16.67 6.78 -14.04
N MET A 202 -16.65 5.63 -13.35
CA MET A 202 -17.80 4.77 -13.20
C MET A 202 -18.91 5.42 -12.34
N ASN A 203 -18.55 6.21 -11.32
CA ASN A 203 -19.52 7.07 -10.59
C ASN A 203 -20.18 8.11 -11.50
N LEU A 204 -19.44 8.73 -12.42
CA LEU A 204 -20.03 9.67 -13.38
C LEU A 204 -20.98 8.97 -14.36
N LEU A 205 -20.69 7.71 -14.73
CA LEU A 205 -21.61 6.90 -15.52
C LEU A 205 -22.89 6.55 -14.73
N TYR A 206 -22.77 6.25 -13.44
CA TYR A 206 -23.91 6.08 -12.54
C TYR A 206 -24.77 7.36 -12.51
N ASP A 207 -24.15 8.52 -12.29
CA ASP A 207 -24.84 9.81 -12.25
C ASP A 207 -25.53 10.12 -13.58
N GLY A 208 -24.81 9.95 -14.70
CA GLY A 208 -25.37 10.16 -16.03
C GLY A 208 -26.56 9.24 -16.32
N SER A 209 -26.52 8.00 -15.86
CA SER A 209 -27.64 7.04 -15.98
C SER A 209 -28.85 7.49 -15.16
N LYS A 210 -28.63 7.95 -13.92
CA LYS A 210 -29.69 8.46 -13.02
C LYS A 210 -30.31 9.75 -13.55
N PHE A 211 -29.50 10.73 -13.93
CA PHE A 211 -29.98 11.97 -14.56
C PHE A 211 -30.77 11.69 -15.83
N SER A 212 -30.29 10.78 -16.68
CA SER A 212 -31.01 10.42 -17.91
C SER A 212 -32.38 9.81 -17.61
N ALA A 213 -32.49 8.96 -16.59
CA ALA A 213 -33.78 8.39 -16.17
C ALA A 213 -34.74 9.45 -15.60
N VAL A 214 -34.23 10.38 -14.78
CA VAL A 214 -35.03 11.48 -14.21
C VAL A 214 -35.52 12.45 -15.30
N VAL A 215 -34.63 12.86 -16.21
CA VAL A 215 -34.97 13.74 -17.35
C VAL A 215 -35.93 13.05 -18.31
N ALA A 216 -35.78 11.74 -18.54
CA ALA A 216 -36.74 10.97 -19.32
C ALA A 216 -38.14 11.05 -18.72
N ARG A 217 -38.27 10.87 -17.40
CA ARG A 217 -39.54 10.99 -16.68
C ARG A 217 -40.14 12.41 -16.75
N TRP A 218 -39.33 13.46 -16.80
CA TRP A 218 -39.81 14.83 -17.02
C TRP A 218 -40.27 15.09 -18.45
N THR A 219 -39.71 14.38 -19.41
CA THR A 219 -40.04 14.47 -20.85
C THR A 219 -41.09 13.44 -21.30
N GLY A 220 -41.71 12.72 -20.35
CA GLY A 220 -42.73 11.72 -20.62
C GLY A 220 -42.23 10.37 -21.18
N HIS A 221 -40.92 10.13 -21.19
CA HIS A 221 -40.30 8.88 -21.63
C HIS A 221 -39.98 7.95 -20.45
N ASP A 222 -40.00 6.64 -20.68
CA ASP A 222 -39.67 5.64 -19.66
C ASP A 222 -38.29 5.01 -19.91
N LEU A 223 -37.29 5.49 -19.17
CA LEU A 223 -35.90 5.00 -19.18
C LEU A 223 -35.49 4.45 -17.82
N ASP A 224 -36.47 3.99 -17.02
CA ASP A 224 -36.26 3.55 -15.64
C ASP A 224 -35.27 2.39 -15.51
N TRP A 225 -35.12 1.59 -16.56
CA TRP A 225 -34.11 0.53 -16.59
C TRP A 225 -32.67 1.06 -16.37
N LEU A 226 -32.35 2.29 -16.79
CA LEU A 226 -31.04 2.88 -16.49
C LEU A 226 -30.84 3.10 -14.98
N SER A 227 -31.89 3.52 -14.28
CA SER A 227 -31.87 3.75 -12.83
C SER A 227 -31.87 2.45 -12.03
N THR A 228 -32.69 1.47 -12.45
CA THR A 228 -33.01 0.27 -11.66
C THR A 228 -32.15 -0.93 -12.03
N GLY A 229 -31.67 -1.00 -13.28
CA GLY A 229 -30.88 -2.12 -13.81
C GLY A 229 -29.39 -1.80 -13.94
N LEU A 230 -29.05 -0.66 -14.56
CA LEU A 230 -27.65 -0.31 -14.85
C LEU A 230 -26.94 0.37 -13.67
N ALA A 231 -27.63 1.25 -12.94
CA ALA A 231 -27.00 2.03 -11.88
C ALA A 231 -26.43 1.17 -10.72
N PRO A 232 -27.13 0.16 -10.17
CA PRO A 232 -26.62 -0.65 -9.07
C PRO A 232 -25.31 -1.43 -9.35
N PRO A 233 -25.17 -2.16 -10.48
CA PRO A 233 -23.91 -2.86 -10.78
C PRO A 233 -22.77 -1.89 -11.10
N VAL A 234 -23.05 -0.74 -11.72
CA VAL A 234 -22.06 0.31 -12.00
C VAL A 234 -21.53 0.90 -10.68
N ALA A 235 -22.40 1.21 -9.72
CA ALA A 235 -22.01 1.67 -8.39
C ALA A 235 -21.20 0.61 -7.62
N SER A 236 -21.59 -0.65 -7.73
CA SER A 236 -20.89 -1.80 -7.14
C SER A 236 -19.46 -1.95 -7.66
N LEU A 237 -19.30 -1.92 -8.99
CA LEU A 237 -17.99 -2.02 -9.63
C LEU A 237 -17.11 -0.80 -9.30
N SER A 238 -17.71 0.40 -9.30
CA SER A 238 -17.05 1.64 -8.87
C SER A 238 -16.46 1.51 -7.47
N ALA A 239 -17.23 1.04 -6.50
CA ALA A 239 -16.77 0.89 -5.13
C ALA A 239 -15.62 -0.11 -4.98
N ILE A 240 -15.66 -1.23 -5.71
CA ILE A 240 -14.58 -2.21 -5.73
C ILE A 240 -13.30 -1.59 -6.30
N LEU A 241 -13.40 -0.87 -7.43
CA LEU A 241 -12.27 -0.17 -8.05
C LEU A 241 -11.66 0.87 -7.11
N ILE A 242 -12.51 1.66 -6.45
CA ILE A 242 -12.07 2.67 -5.48
C ILE A 242 -11.36 2.00 -4.30
N ALA A 243 -11.93 0.93 -3.73
CA ALA A 243 -11.32 0.18 -2.63
C ALA A 243 -9.95 -0.41 -3.02
N VAL A 244 -9.86 -1.02 -4.20
CA VAL A 244 -8.59 -1.52 -4.75
C VAL A 244 -7.59 -0.37 -4.91
N GLY A 245 -8.03 0.80 -5.42
CA GLY A 245 -7.21 2.00 -5.56
C GLY A 245 -6.58 2.49 -4.25
N PHE A 246 -7.29 2.38 -3.13
CA PHE A 246 -6.77 2.72 -1.80
C PHE A 246 -5.85 1.63 -1.20
N ILE A 247 -6.04 0.36 -1.56
CA ILE A 247 -5.28 -0.77 -1.02
C ILE A 247 -3.94 -0.95 -1.77
N LEU A 248 -3.96 -0.85 -3.10
CA LEU A 248 -2.83 -1.20 -3.96
C LEU A 248 -1.52 -0.46 -3.60
N PRO A 249 -1.50 0.87 -3.36
CA PRO A 249 -0.28 1.57 -3.00
C PRO A 249 0.32 1.10 -1.67
N HIS A 250 -0.53 0.75 -0.70
CA HIS A 250 -0.12 0.28 0.62
C HIS A 250 0.44 -1.15 0.55
N THR A 251 -0.21 -2.02 -0.23
CA THR A 251 0.27 -3.39 -0.47
C THR A 251 1.61 -3.37 -1.19
N GLY A 252 1.81 -2.47 -2.17
CA GLY A 252 3.09 -2.31 -2.87
C GLY A 252 4.24 -1.91 -1.94
N GLN A 253 4.02 -0.95 -1.04
CA GLN A 253 5.01 -0.55 -0.04
C GLN A 253 5.31 -1.66 0.97
N TYR A 254 4.28 -2.33 1.47
CA TYR A 254 4.42 -3.46 2.39
C TYR A 254 5.18 -4.64 1.75
N LEU A 255 4.84 -4.96 0.50
CA LEU A 255 5.46 -6.05 -0.25
C LEU A 255 6.91 -5.71 -0.59
N ARG A 256 7.21 -4.49 -1.06
CA ARG A 256 8.60 -4.02 -1.26
C ARG A 256 9.41 -4.12 0.02
N ARG A 257 8.88 -3.67 1.15
CA ARG A 257 9.55 -3.75 2.46
C ARG A 257 9.83 -5.19 2.87
N ARG A 258 8.85 -6.09 2.67
CA ARG A 258 8.96 -7.50 3.02
C ARG A 258 9.89 -8.27 2.08
N VAL A 259 9.86 -7.97 0.79
CA VAL A 259 10.77 -8.53 -0.22
C VAL A 259 12.20 -8.06 0.05
N ARG A 260 12.44 -6.77 0.30
CA ARG A 260 13.76 -6.25 0.68
C ARG A 260 14.27 -6.90 1.97
N THR A 261 13.41 -7.05 2.98
CA THR A 261 13.80 -7.70 4.24
C THR A 261 14.12 -9.18 4.03
N ARG A 262 13.34 -9.90 3.23
CA ARG A 262 13.60 -11.31 2.90
C ARG A 262 14.88 -11.45 2.08
N LEU A 263 15.05 -10.64 1.04
CA LEU A 263 16.24 -10.62 0.20
C LEU A 263 17.48 -10.30 1.03
N GLY A 264 17.45 -9.30 1.91
CA GLY A 264 18.56 -9.03 2.85
C GLY A 264 18.86 -10.21 3.76
N HIS A 265 17.82 -10.87 4.30
CA HIS A 265 17.98 -12.09 5.09
C HIS A 265 18.61 -13.24 4.30
N TRP A 266 18.26 -13.38 3.03
CA TRP A 266 18.83 -14.37 2.13
C TRP A 266 20.28 -14.01 1.77
N HIS A 267 20.53 -12.78 1.34
CA HIS A 267 21.86 -12.29 0.93
C HIS A 267 22.88 -12.42 2.06
N LEU A 268 22.53 -12.06 3.30
CA LEU A 268 23.42 -12.16 4.47
C LEU A 268 23.52 -13.58 5.06
N ARG A 269 22.85 -14.58 4.47
CA ARG A 269 22.82 -15.95 5.02
C ARG A 269 24.17 -16.66 5.06
N PRO A 270 24.98 -16.65 3.98
CA PRO A 270 26.30 -17.26 3.98
C PRO A 270 27.23 -16.64 5.02
N LEU A 271 27.34 -15.32 5.05
CA LEU A 271 28.24 -14.61 5.95
C LEU A 271 27.83 -14.75 7.41
N TYR A 272 26.53 -14.74 7.72
CA TYR A 272 26.06 -15.06 9.07
C TYR A 272 26.41 -16.49 9.54
N ARG A 273 26.35 -17.48 8.63
CA ARG A 273 26.75 -18.86 8.96
C ARG A 273 28.25 -18.93 9.23
N LEU A 274 29.04 -18.24 8.41
CA LEU A 274 30.49 -18.13 8.57
C LEU A 274 30.85 -17.46 9.91
N MET A 275 30.22 -16.33 10.25
CA MET A 275 30.45 -15.66 11.53
C MET A 275 30.00 -16.49 12.75
N GLY A 276 28.99 -17.36 12.58
CA GLY A 276 28.54 -18.27 13.64
C GLY A 276 29.58 -19.33 14.04
N THR A 277 30.54 -19.68 13.16
CA THR A 277 31.65 -20.57 13.53
C THR A 277 32.73 -19.86 14.36
N VAL A 278 32.80 -18.52 14.26
CA VAL A 278 33.80 -17.68 14.91
C VAL A 278 33.47 -17.41 16.38
N THR A 279 32.19 -17.24 16.72
CA THR A 279 31.73 -16.93 18.09
C THR A 279 31.39 -18.17 18.93
N GLY A 280 31.76 -19.38 18.49
CA GLY A 280 31.59 -20.60 19.28
C GLY A 280 30.14 -21.09 19.38
N GLY A 281 29.34 -20.92 18.32
CA GLY A 281 27.99 -21.48 18.27
C GLY A 281 26.90 -20.67 18.99
N GLY A 282 27.23 -19.50 19.52
CA GLY A 282 26.29 -18.52 20.06
C GLY A 282 25.38 -17.93 18.97
N ARG A 283 24.42 -18.72 18.49
CA ARG A 283 23.34 -18.24 17.62
C ARG A 283 22.57 -17.19 18.40
N VAL A 284 22.39 -16.00 17.82
CA VAL A 284 21.51 -14.97 18.40
C VAL A 284 20.17 -15.64 18.72
N PRO A 285 19.69 -15.62 19.98
CA PRO A 285 18.54 -16.40 20.38
C PRO A 285 17.33 -16.05 19.50
N PHE A 286 16.79 -17.07 18.83
CA PHE A 286 15.65 -16.95 17.96
C PHE A 286 14.42 -16.61 18.80
N ARG A 287 14.12 -15.32 18.96
CA ARG A 287 12.87 -14.89 19.60
C ARG A 287 11.77 -14.81 18.56
N LEU A 288 10.80 -15.72 18.65
CA LEU A 288 9.60 -15.78 17.79
C LEU A 288 8.82 -14.45 17.74
N ARG A 289 8.93 -13.60 18.76
CA ARG A 289 8.24 -12.29 18.85
C ARG A 289 8.94 -11.11 18.14
N ALA A 290 10.14 -11.28 17.59
CA ALA A 290 10.83 -10.17 16.91
C ALA A 290 10.33 -9.98 15.47
N THR A 291 10.03 -8.74 15.07
CA THR A 291 9.63 -8.43 13.68
C THR A 291 10.73 -8.82 12.69
N PRO A 292 10.40 -9.15 11.43
CA PRO A 292 11.40 -9.53 10.42
C PRO A 292 12.50 -8.49 10.22
N GLU A 293 12.16 -7.21 10.39
CA GLU A 293 13.08 -6.07 10.29
C GLU A 293 14.04 -6.03 11.46
N LEU A 294 13.54 -6.16 12.70
CA LEU A 294 14.40 -6.26 13.89
C LEU A 294 15.32 -7.49 13.83
N ARG A 295 14.85 -8.57 13.21
CA ARG A 295 15.67 -9.76 12.96
C ARG A 295 16.77 -9.48 11.93
N LEU A 296 16.51 -8.68 10.91
CA LEU A 296 17.52 -8.27 9.92
C LEU A 296 18.55 -7.33 10.57
N THR A 297 18.11 -6.29 11.26
CA THR A 297 19.01 -5.35 11.96
C THR A 297 19.89 -6.07 12.98
N ARG A 298 19.33 -6.95 13.81
CA ARG A 298 20.14 -7.75 14.76
C ARG A 298 21.16 -8.65 14.07
N ARG A 299 20.81 -9.17 12.89
CA ARG A 299 21.71 -10.01 12.11
C ARG A 299 22.87 -9.20 11.53
N GLU A 300 22.58 -8.00 11.02
CA GLU A 300 23.58 -7.05 10.55
C GLU A 300 24.49 -6.63 11.70
N THR A 301 23.94 -6.25 12.86
CA THR A 301 24.73 -5.91 14.06
C THR A 301 25.63 -7.07 14.48
N PHE A 302 25.10 -8.29 14.57
CA PHE A 302 25.90 -9.47 14.91
C PHE A 302 27.05 -9.73 13.92
N ILE A 303 26.78 -9.58 12.61
CA ILE A 303 27.80 -9.70 11.59
C ILE A 303 28.89 -8.63 11.78
N ARG A 304 28.50 -7.37 11.97
CA ARG A 304 29.43 -6.26 12.16
C ARG A 304 30.29 -6.48 13.41
N ASP A 305 29.68 -6.88 14.52
CA ASP A 305 30.41 -7.16 15.78
C ASP A 305 31.39 -8.33 15.62
N ALA A 306 30.98 -9.39 14.91
CA ALA A 306 31.84 -10.54 14.64
C ALA A 306 33.01 -10.18 13.71
N LEU A 307 32.76 -9.35 12.68
CA LEU A 307 33.80 -8.85 11.78
C LEU A 307 34.77 -7.91 12.52
N LEU A 308 34.28 -7.04 13.40
CA LEU A 308 35.13 -6.22 14.27
C LEU A 308 36.04 -7.09 15.15
N HIS A 309 35.51 -8.17 15.73
CA HIS A 309 36.32 -9.13 16.49
C HIS A 309 37.31 -9.93 15.65
N LEU A 310 37.05 -10.06 14.34
CA LEU A 310 37.91 -10.78 13.41
C LEU A 310 38.95 -9.86 12.77
N SER A 311 38.71 -8.54 12.74
CA SER A 311 39.61 -7.53 12.17
C SER A 311 41.05 -7.65 12.65
N ARG A 312 41.25 -8.03 13.93
CA ARG A 312 42.58 -8.28 14.52
C ARG A 312 43.38 -9.43 13.89
N PHE A 313 42.74 -10.29 13.11
CA PHE A 313 43.36 -11.44 12.42
C PHE A 313 43.34 -11.27 10.89
N ILE A 314 42.91 -10.12 10.39
CA ILE A 314 42.88 -9.82 8.95
C ILE A 314 44.28 -9.44 8.49
N ASP A 315 44.84 -10.24 7.58
CA ASP A 315 46.08 -9.93 6.87
C ASP A 315 45.78 -9.08 5.64
N GLU A 316 46.24 -7.83 5.68
CA GLU A 316 46.03 -6.83 4.64
C GLU A 316 46.89 -7.08 3.39
N ASP A 317 48.06 -7.70 3.54
CA ASP A 317 48.92 -8.08 2.43
C ASP A 317 48.33 -9.26 1.66
N LEU A 318 47.73 -10.22 2.39
CA LEU A 318 46.95 -11.30 1.78
C LEU A 318 45.75 -10.72 1.02
N ARG A 319 45.06 -9.71 1.57
CA ARG A 319 43.94 -9.06 0.90
C ARG A 319 44.37 -8.42 -0.43
N ARG A 320 45.50 -7.70 -0.45
CA ARG A 320 46.04 -7.08 -1.68
C ARG A 320 46.40 -8.13 -2.73
N LYS A 321 47.13 -9.18 -2.33
CA LYS A 321 47.51 -10.29 -3.22
C LYS A 321 46.28 -11.02 -3.78
N ALA A 322 45.26 -11.25 -2.96
CA ALA A 322 44.01 -11.87 -3.38
C ALA A 322 43.21 -10.96 -4.34
N TYR A 323 43.25 -9.65 -4.15
CA TYR A 323 42.62 -8.68 -5.05
C TYR A 323 43.30 -8.68 -6.42
N ASP A 324 44.63 -8.60 -6.45
CA ASP A 324 45.41 -8.62 -7.70
C ASP A 324 45.25 -9.96 -8.44
N ALA A 325 45.22 -11.08 -7.71
CA ALA A 325 44.94 -12.39 -8.26
C ALA A 325 43.52 -12.49 -8.85
N ALA A 326 42.51 -11.90 -8.20
CA ALA A 326 41.15 -11.88 -8.72
C ALA A 326 41.02 -11.01 -9.98
N LEU A 327 41.74 -9.89 -10.06
CA LEU A 327 41.84 -9.10 -11.30
C LEU A 327 42.55 -9.88 -12.41
N GLY A 328 43.63 -10.60 -12.08
CA GLY A 328 44.35 -11.46 -13.02
C GLY A 328 43.51 -12.61 -13.59
N LEU A 329 42.50 -13.06 -12.85
CA LEU A 329 41.50 -14.04 -13.30
C LEU A 329 40.35 -13.44 -14.11
N GLY A 330 40.35 -12.12 -14.35
CA GLY A 330 39.37 -11.42 -15.18
C GLY A 330 38.08 -11.01 -14.46
N PHE A 331 38.05 -10.99 -13.13
CA PHE A 331 36.89 -10.49 -12.39
C PHE A 331 36.84 -8.95 -12.40
N GLU A 332 35.63 -8.39 -12.52
CA GLU A 332 35.39 -6.95 -12.38
C GLU A 332 35.83 -6.45 -10.98
N SER A 333 36.35 -5.22 -10.89
CA SER A 333 36.92 -4.62 -9.67
C SER A 333 36.05 -4.79 -8.42
N GLY A 334 34.74 -4.53 -8.51
CA GLY A 334 33.81 -4.70 -7.40
C GLY A 334 33.63 -6.15 -6.94
N ARG A 335 33.74 -7.13 -7.86
CA ARG A 335 33.67 -8.56 -7.53
C ARG A 335 35.02 -9.07 -7.01
N ALA A 336 36.13 -8.57 -7.56
CA ALA A 336 37.48 -8.86 -7.11
C ALA A 336 37.69 -8.41 -5.65
N GLY A 337 37.22 -7.22 -5.28
CA GLY A 337 37.23 -6.72 -3.90
C GLY A 337 36.49 -7.65 -2.94
N ALA A 338 35.26 -8.04 -3.30
CA ALA A 338 34.45 -8.94 -2.50
C ALA A 338 35.06 -10.35 -2.33
N LEU A 339 35.71 -10.88 -3.38
CA LEU A 339 36.40 -12.16 -3.33
C LEU A 339 37.66 -12.09 -2.46
N ALA A 340 38.45 -11.02 -2.58
CA ALA A 340 39.62 -10.80 -1.74
C ALA A 340 39.24 -10.74 -0.26
N HIS A 341 38.23 -9.95 0.10
CA HIS A 341 37.70 -9.91 1.46
C HIS A 341 37.18 -11.27 1.94
N ALA A 342 36.53 -12.06 1.08
CA ALA A 342 36.07 -13.40 1.44
C ALA A 342 37.23 -14.37 1.73
N VAL A 343 38.33 -14.30 0.95
CA VAL A 343 39.55 -15.09 1.17
C VAL A 343 40.19 -14.69 2.51
N THR A 344 40.38 -13.39 2.75
CA THR A 344 41.03 -12.89 3.97
C THR A 344 40.19 -13.18 5.22
N ILE A 345 38.85 -13.08 5.16
CA ILE A 345 37.99 -13.47 6.28
C ILE A 345 38.16 -14.96 6.59
N GLN A 346 38.17 -15.85 5.58
CA GLN A 346 38.35 -17.28 5.83
C GLN A 346 39.71 -17.61 6.43
N ASP A 347 40.76 -16.92 5.99
CA ASP A 347 42.10 -17.07 6.55
C ASP A 347 42.17 -16.56 8.00
N ALA A 348 41.63 -15.37 8.27
CA ALA A 348 41.52 -14.80 9.61
C ALA A 348 40.79 -15.73 10.61
N ILE A 349 39.77 -16.46 10.13
CA ILE A 349 39.06 -17.46 10.95
C ILE A 349 39.97 -18.66 11.26
N ALA A 350 40.69 -19.17 10.26
CA ALA A 350 41.62 -20.28 10.44
C ALA A 350 42.76 -19.89 11.39
N THR A 351 43.34 -18.71 11.22
CA THR A 351 44.38 -18.15 12.09
C THR A 351 43.87 -18.02 13.53
N ARG A 352 42.70 -17.42 13.73
CA ARG A 352 42.08 -17.35 15.07
C ARG A 352 41.86 -18.71 15.72
N GLN A 353 41.46 -19.73 14.96
CA GLN A 353 41.27 -21.09 15.50
C GLN A 353 42.59 -21.69 15.98
N ARG A 354 43.69 -21.47 15.24
CA ARG A 354 45.04 -21.90 15.64
C ARG A 354 45.53 -21.12 16.87
N THR A 355 45.42 -19.79 16.88
CA THR A 355 45.84 -18.94 18.02
C THR A 355 45.01 -19.18 19.29
N ARG A 356 43.80 -19.73 19.20
CA ARG A 356 43.01 -20.10 20.38
C ARG A 356 43.48 -21.41 21.03
N GLN A 357 44.33 -22.19 20.36
CA GLN A 357 44.99 -23.37 20.94
C GLN A 357 46.33 -23.02 21.59
N ASP A 358 47.00 -21.98 21.11
CA ASP A 358 48.28 -21.48 21.64
C ASP A 358 48.06 -20.08 22.25
N ASP A 359 47.77 -20.01 23.55
CA ASP A 359 47.44 -18.74 24.19
C ASP A 359 48.64 -17.78 24.26
N ALA A 360 48.32 -16.52 23.93
CA ALA A 360 49.02 -15.26 24.19
C ALA A 360 49.96 -14.66 23.11
N ALA A 361 49.57 -13.42 22.75
CA ALA A 361 50.38 -12.30 22.24
C ALA A 361 50.84 -12.33 20.77
N ALA A 362 50.07 -11.62 19.92
CA ALA A 362 50.62 -10.96 18.75
C ALA A 362 50.02 -9.55 18.61
N SER A 363 50.90 -8.59 18.30
CA SER A 363 50.69 -7.14 18.34
C SER A 363 49.98 -6.57 17.10
N LEU A 364 48.85 -5.93 17.38
CA LEU A 364 48.29 -4.66 16.87
C LEU A 364 48.73 -4.11 15.49
N HIS A 365 47.88 -4.37 14.50
CA HIS A 365 47.55 -3.40 13.44
C HIS A 365 46.03 -3.23 13.35
N THR A 366 45.58 -2.00 13.11
CA THR A 366 44.16 -1.65 12.95
C THR A 366 43.87 -1.54 11.45
N PRO A 367 43.40 -2.61 10.78
CA PRO A 367 43.10 -2.55 9.36
C PRO A 367 41.88 -1.67 9.07
N ASP A 368 41.83 -1.11 7.86
CA ASP A 368 40.72 -0.27 7.39
C ASP A 368 39.41 -1.08 7.32
N THR A 369 38.66 -1.03 8.42
CA THR A 369 37.47 -1.87 8.61
C THR A 369 36.22 -1.22 7.99
N GLU A 370 36.28 0.06 7.61
CA GLU A 370 35.14 0.80 7.07
C GLU A 370 34.73 0.28 5.68
N ASN A 371 35.70 0.01 4.81
CA ASN A 371 35.45 -0.57 3.48
C ASN A 371 34.83 -1.98 3.57
N LEU A 372 35.33 -2.82 4.47
CA LEU A 372 34.78 -4.15 4.74
C LEU A 372 33.32 -4.08 5.22
N LEU A 373 33.01 -3.12 6.09
CA LEU A 373 31.67 -2.93 6.66
C LEU A 373 30.68 -2.30 5.68
N ALA A 374 31.17 -1.56 4.69
CA ALA A 374 30.38 -1.03 3.57
C ALA A 374 30.00 -2.14 2.56
N GLU A 375 30.85 -3.16 2.40
CA GLU A 375 30.71 -4.19 1.35
C GLU A 375 30.13 -5.54 1.82
N ILE A 376 29.56 -5.63 3.02
CA ILE A 376 29.07 -6.89 3.63
C ILE A 376 28.14 -7.69 2.69
N ASP A 377 27.29 -7.02 1.91
CA ASP A 377 26.39 -7.66 0.94
C ASP A 377 27.13 -8.23 -0.29
N ALA A 378 28.22 -7.61 -0.72
CA ALA A 378 29.05 -8.08 -1.83
C ALA A 378 29.88 -9.31 -1.39
N VAL A 379 30.51 -9.23 -0.21
CA VAL A 379 31.28 -10.34 0.38
C VAL A 379 30.38 -11.56 0.65
N SER A 380 29.17 -11.34 1.18
CA SER A 380 28.23 -12.43 1.43
C SER A 380 27.72 -13.10 0.14
N ARG A 381 27.68 -12.37 -0.99
CA ARG A 381 27.41 -12.96 -2.31
C ARG A 381 28.62 -13.75 -2.83
N ALA A 382 29.83 -13.22 -2.68
CA ALA A 382 31.06 -13.93 -3.06
C ALA A 382 31.21 -15.27 -2.32
N LEU A 383 30.86 -15.34 -1.03
CA LEU A 383 30.82 -16.58 -0.23
C LEU A 383 29.87 -17.67 -0.77
N ARG A 384 29.00 -17.37 -1.73
CA ARG A 384 28.16 -18.39 -2.41
C ARG A 384 28.90 -19.10 -3.55
N HIS A 385 30.06 -18.61 -3.97
CA HIS A 385 30.86 -19.14 -5.06
C HIS A 385 32.20 -19.69 -4.52
N PRO A 386 32.20 -20.87 -3.86
CA PRO A 386 33.40 -21.43 -3.24
C PRO A 386 34.46 -21.90 -4.25
N ALA A 387 34.10 -22.04 -5.54
CA ALA A 387 35.06 -22.32 -6.61
C ALA A 387 35.92 -21.09 -6.89
N ASP A 388 35.30 -19.94 -7.11
CA ASP A 388 35.98 -18.66 -7.37
C ASP A 388 36.91 -18.28 -6.21
N ILE A 389 36.47 -18.47 -4.95
CA ILE A 389 37.30 -18.21 -3.77
C ILE A 389 38.53 -19.13 -3.74
N ARG A 390 38.39 -20.41 -4.11
CA ARG A 390 39.52 -21.35 -4.18
C ARG A 390 40.49 -20.96 -5.29
N ALA A 391 39.99 -20.64 -6.48
CA ALA A 391 40.81 -20.20 -7.60
C ALA A 391 41.63 -18.94 -7.25
N VAL A 392 41.01 -17.95 -6.60
CA VAL A 392 41.71 -16.74 -6.13
C VAL A 392 42.75 -17.07 -5.06
N ARG A 393 42.43 -17.95 -4.10
CA ARG A 393 43.38 -18.37 -3.05
C ARG A 393 44.59 -19.10 -3.65
N GLU A 394 44.36 -20.02 -4.59
CA GLU A 394 45.42 -20.75 -5.28
C GLU A 394 46.30 -19.81 -6.11
N ALA A 395 45.70 -18.90 -6.88
CA ALA A 395 46.43 -17.89 -7.64
C ALA A 395 47.26 -16.94 -6.75
N ALA A 396 46.71 -16.51 -5.61
CA ALA A 396 47.43 -15.66 -4.66
C ALA A 396 48.59 -16.40 -3.97
N ALA A 397 48.43 -17.70 -3.69
CA ALA A 397 49.49 -18.54 -3.12
C ALA A 397 50.63 -18.78 -4.12
N VAL A 398 50.31 -19.01 -5.40
CA VAL A 398 51.30 -19.14 -6.48
C VAL A 398 52.06 -17.84 -6.68
N ALA A 399 51.37 -16.69 -6.69
CA ALA A 399 52.00 -15.37 -6.80
C ALA A 399 52.90 -15.03 -5.61
N ALA A 400 52.62 -15.58 -4.42
CA ALA A 400 53.49 -15.41 -3.24
C ALA A 400 54.77 -16.26 -3.32
N GLN A 401 54.75 -17.38 -4.04
CA GLN A 401 55.92 -18.27 -4.22
C GLN A 401 56.84 -17.82 -5.36
N SER A 402 56.33 -17.01 -6.30
CA SER A 402 57.10 -16.51 -7.44
C SER A 402 57.86 -15.21 -7.19
N VAL A 403 57.75 -14.61 -6.00
CA VAL A 403 58.59 -13.47 -5.58
C VAL A 403 59.87 -14.03 -4.94
N PRO A 404 61.05 -13.93 -5.59
CA PRO A 404 62.29 -14.39 -4.99
C PRO A 404 62.64 -13.52 -3.78
N ALA A 405 63.07 -14.16 -2.69
CA ALA A 405 63.71 -13.49 -1.57
C ALA A 405 64.90 -12.68 -2.13
N SER A 406 64.78 -11.34 -2.12
CA SER A 406 65.90 -10.49 -2.47
C SER A 406 66.95 -10.57 -1.36
N PRO A 407 68.24 -10.68 -1.70
CA PRO A 407 69.32 -10.91 -0.74
C PRO A 407 69.55 -9.75 0.23
#